data_AF-A0A1G5X2N1-F1
#
_entry.id   AF-A0A1G5X2N1-F1
#
_cell.length_a   1.000
_cell.length_b   1.000
_cell.length_c   1.000
_cell.angle_alpha   90.00
_cell.angle_beta   90.00
_cell.angle_gamma   90.00
#
_symmetry.space_group_name_H-M   'P 1'
#
loop_
_entity.id
_entity.type
_entity.pdbx_description
1 polymer ?
#
loop_
_entity_poly.entity_id
_entity_poly.type
_entity_poly.pdbx_seq_one_letter_code
_entity_poly.pdbx_strand_id
1 'polypeptide(L)'
;MFNLYKANLERLFKNIYFIGGLVIAAVVTALFTGKLASVFFLAGRTPNEVMIFVSCAMIFFFGIFAPIYLGAEYADGTFRNKLIVGYSQFEVYLANLLALITGAVAMILVWFVTGIIAGAEVNSKLFVALVVGIFAQAGWLAFLTLVGLRCKKTITSVALSMGVLFISFNWITIGNALMMHVEEGKLSIGQILYNIPAMGQWVSETCFSDPQVNPGLVIKVLISLCIVGITTAIGITGINKRDVN
;
A
#
# COMPACT_ATOMS: atom_id res chain seq x y z
N MET A 1 8.04 5.04 22.48
CA MET A 1 7.29 5.06 21.18
C MET A 1 7.11 6.43 20.50
N PHE A 2 6.39 7.41 21.06
CA PHE A 2 5.98 8.63 20.32
C PHE A 2 7.16 9.42 19.70
N ASN A 3 8.26 9.58 20.45
CA ASN A 3 9.46 10.25 19.95
C ASN A 3 10.08 9.52 18.74
N LEU A 4 10.01 8.19 18.73
CA LEU A 4 10.53 7.37 17.63
C LEU A 4 9.70 7.54 16.36
N TYR A 5 8.37 7.56 16.52
CA TYR A 5 7.45 7.85 15.43
C TYR A 5 7.68 9.26 14.85
N LYS A 6 7.82 10.28 15.70
CA LYS A 6 8.09 11.66 15.26
C LYS A 6 9.42 11.76 14.49
N ALA A 7 10.49 11.12 14.98
CA ALA A 7 11.78 11.10 14.29
C ALA A 7 11.68 10.41 12.92
N ASN A 8 10.94 9.30 12.83
CA ASN A 8 10.70 8.61 11.56
C ASN A 8 9.88 9.48 10.59
N LEU A 9 8.84 10.17 11.06
CA LEU A 9 8.09 11.10 10.22
C LEU A 9 8.97 12.23 9.69
N GLU A 10 9.80 12.82 10.55
CA GLU A 10 10.70 13.89 10.14
C GLU A 10 11.68 13.40 9.07
N ARG A 11 12.25 12.19 9.24
CA ARG A 11 13.09 11.58 8.22
C ARG A 11 12.34 11.33 6.91
N LEU A 12 11.09 10.85 6.99
CA LEU A 12 10.25 10.56 5.84
C LEU A 12 9.95 11.83 5.02
N PHE A 13 9.47 12.89 5.66
CA PHE A 13 9.09 14.14 4.97
C PHE A 13 10.29 14.97 4.51
N LYS A 14 11.50 14.71 5.02
CA LYS A 14 12.76 15.29 4.50
C LYS A 14 13.41 14.42 3.41
N ASN A 15 12.91 13.22 3.17
CA ASN A 15 13.49 12.30 2.19
C ASN A 15 13.15 12.76 0.76
N ILE A 16 14.17 12.99 -0.06
CA ILE A 16 14.01 13.48 -1.43
C ILE A 16 13.20 12.52 -2.32
N TYR A 17 13.32 11.20 -2.12
CA TYR A 17 12.56 10.22 -2.89
C TYR A 17 11.07 10.25 -2.53
N PHE A 18 10.74 10.53 -1.26
CA PHE A 18 9.35 10.69 -0.84
C PHE A 18 8.74 11.99 -1.36
N ILE A 19 9.46 13.11 -1.25
CA ILE A 19 9.02 14.41 -1.80
C ILE A 19 8.85 14.30 -3.32
N GLY A 20 9.82 13.72 -4.02
CA GLY A 20 9.72 13.44 -5.45
C GLY A 20 8.52 12.54 -5.77
N GLY A 21 8.26 11.52 -4.96
CA GLY A 21 7.07 10.67 -5.05
C GLY A 21 5.75 11.44 -4.92
N LEU A 22 5.65 12.40 -3.99
CA LEU A 22 4.46 13.27 -3.85
C LEU A 22 4.25 14.15 -5.09
N VAL A 23 5.33 14.74 -5.62
CA VAL A 23 5.27 15.56 -6.84
C VAL A 23 4.84 14.70 -8.03
N ILE A 24 5.44 13.53 -8.20
CA ILE A 24 5.08 12.59 -9.28
C ILE A 24 3.62 12.15 -9.13
N ALA A 25 3.16 11.82 -7.92
CA ALA A 25 1.77 11.45 -7.67
C ALA A 25 0.81 12.58 -8.09
N ALA A 26 1.11 13.84 -7.74
CA ALA A 26 0.32 14.99 -8.17
C ALA A 26 0.31 15.13 -9.71
N VAL A 27 1.49 15.15 -10.33
CA VAL A 27 1.63 15.33 -11.79
C VAL A 27 0.92 14.23 -12.56
N VAL A 28 1.17 12.96 -12.21
CA VAL A 28 0.54 11.80 -12.84
C VAL A 28 -0.98 11.88 -12.69
N THR A 29 -1.50 12.15 -11.48
CA THR A 29 -2.95 12.29 -11.27
C THR A 29 -3.54 13.42 -12.11
N ALA A 30 -2.91 14.60 -12.13
CA ALA A 30 -3.38 15.74 -12.90
C ALA A 30 -3.41 15.46 -14.42
N LEU A 31 -2.34 14.86 -14.96
CA LEU A 31 -2.22 14.59 -16.39
C LEU A 31 -3.28 13.59 -16.87
N PHE A 32 -3.47 12.49 -16.15
CA PHE A 32 -4.41 11.44 -16.55
C PHE A 32 -5.86 11.83 -16.27
N THR A 33 -6.17 12.33 -15.07
CA THR A 33 -7.55 12.72 -14.70
C THR A 33 -8.04 13.93 -15.51
N GLY A 34 -7.16 14.92 -15.73
CA GLY A 34 -7.46 16.11 -16.53
C GLY A 34 -7.51 15.85 -18.04
N LYS A 35 -7.36 14.59 -18.48
CA LYS A 35 -7.34 14.16 -19.89
C LYS A 35 -6.26 14.86 -20.74
N LEU A 36 -5.23 15.43 -20.10
CA LEU A 36 -4.07 16.00 -20.77
C LEU A 36 -3.17 14.90 -21.36
N ALA A 37 -3.20 13.71 -20.75
CA ALA A 37 -2.61 12.49 -21.28
C ALA A 37 -3.67 11.38 -21.28
N SER A 38 -4.00 10.84 -22.46
CA SER A 38 -4.94 9.73 -22.60
C SER A 38 -4.19 8.42 -22.84
N VAL A 39 -4.43 7.43 -21.99
CA VAL A 39 -4.07 6.04 -22.29
C VAL A 39 -5.19 5.43 -23.13
N PHE A 40 -4.83 4.68 -24.18
CA PHE A 40 -5.79 4.04 -25.09
C PHE A 40 -6.93 3.30 -24.36
N PHE A 41 -6.62 2.52 -23.33
CA PHE A 41 -7.61 1.75 -22.56
C PHE A 41 -8.47 2.58 -21.59
N LEU A 42 -8.12 3.85 -21.37
CA LEU A 42 -8.86 4.80 -20.55
C LEU A 42 -9.64 5.82 -21.39
N ALA A 43 -9.57 5.71 -22.74
CA ALA A 43 -10.30 6.59 -23.64
C ALA A 43 -11.82 6.47 -23.40
N GLY A 44 -12.50 7.62 -23.33
CA GLY A 44 -13.95 7.68 -23.10
C GLY A 44 -14.40 7.41 -21.66
N ARG A 45 -13.48 7.13 -20.73
CA ARG A 45 -13.81 6.94 -19.30
C ARG A 45 -14.05 8.26 -18.58
N THR A 46 -14.79 8.17 -17.49
CA THR A 46 -15.05 9.31 -16.61
C THR A 46 -13.77 9.71 -15.87
N PRO A 47 -13.58 11.00 -15.51
CA PRO A 47 -12.42 11.42 -14.72
C PRO A 47 -12.25 10.63 -13.42
N ASN A 48 -13.35 10.25 -12.76
CA ASN A 48 -13.33 9.46 -11.52
C ASN A 48 -12.77 8.05 -11.73
N GLU A 49 -13.17 7.38 -12.82
CA GLU A 49 -12.65 6.04 -13.14
C GLU A 49 -11.15 6.08 -13.44
N VAL A 50 -10.70 7.09 -14.19
CA VAL A 50 -9.29 7.30 -14.50
C VAL A 50 -8.49 7.58 -13.22
N MET A 51 -9.02 8.45 -12.36
CA MET A 51 -8.41 8.79 -11.08
C MET A 51 -8.22 7.55 -10.18
N ILE A 52 -9.27 6.72 -10.03
CA ILE A 52 -9.20 5.47 -9.25
C ILE A 52 -8.19 4.50 -9.87
N PHE A 53 -8.13 4.40 -11.20
CA PHE A 53 -7.16 3.54 -11.87
C PHE A 53 -5.71 3.97 -11.59
N VAL A 54 -5.41 5.26 -11.73
CA VAL A 54 -4.07 5.83 -11.52
C VAL A 54 -3.56 5.62 -10.09
N SER A 55 -4.46 5.43 -9.11
CA SER A 55 -4.09 5.17 -7.72
C SER A 55 -3.22 3.91 -7.53
N CYS A 56 -3.20 2.96 -8.49
CA CYS A 56 -2.31 1.79 -8.44
C CYS A 56 -0.83 2.17 -8.35
N ALA A 57 -0.44 3.30 -8.93
CA ALA A 57 0.93 3.80 -8.92
C ALA A 57 1.48 3.95 -7.50
N MET A 58 0.61 4.24 -6.52
CA MET A 58 1.00 4.31 -5.10
C MET A 58 1.40 2.93 -4.56
N ILE A 59 0.71 1.85 -4.94
CA ILE A 59 1.07 0.47 -4.53
C ILE A 59 2.48 0.13 -5.04
N PHE A 60 2.75 0.45 -6.32
CA PHE A 60 4.06 0.25 -6.94
C PHE A 60 5.15 1.10 -6.27
N PHE A 61 4.87 2.38 -6.06
CA PHE A 61 5.80 3.32 -5.43
C PHE A 61 6.23 2.81 -4.05
N PHE A 62 5.28 2.48 -3.16
CA PHE A 62 5.61 2.00 -1.82
C PHE A 62 6.29 0.63 -1.85
N GLY A 63 6.00 -0.22 -2.84
CA GLY A 63 6.69 -1.49 -3.05
C GLY A 63 8.20 -1.35 -3.22
N ILE A 64 8.67 -0.22 -3.76
CA ILE A 64 10.10 0.09 -3.94
C ILE A 64 10.60 1.00 -2.81
N PHE A 65 9.84 2.05 -2.50
CA PHE A 65 10.25 3.08 -1.55
C PHE A 65 10.37 2.56 -0.11
N ALA A 66 9.38 1.80 0.37
CA ALA A 66 9.37 1.32 1.76
C ALA A 66 10.58 0.42 2.10
N PRO A 67 10.94 -0.61 1.30
CA PRO A 67 12.12 -1.42 1.62
C PRO A 67 13.44 -0.64 1.53
N ILE A 68 13.55 0.38 0.66
CA ILE A 68 14.71 1.28 0.62
C ILE A 68 14.77 2.14 1.89
N TYR A 69 13.64 2.76 2.27
CA TYR A 69 13.52 3.60 3.46
C TYR A 69 13.83 2.83 4.75
N LEU A 70 13.36 1.60 4.87
CA LEU A 70 13.65 0.72 6.00
C LEU A 70 15.08 0.19 5.97
N GLY A 71 15.58 -0.18 4.78
CA GLY A 71 16.94 -0.69 4.59
C GLY A 71 18.03 0.32 4.95
N ALA A 72 17.76 1.62 4.74
CA ALA A 72 18.65 2.69 5.21
C ALA A 72 18.88 2.63 6.74
N GLU A 73 17.88 2.21 7.53
CA GLU A 73 18.06 2.09 8.99
C GLU A 73 19.09 1.04 9.38
N TYR A 74 19.15 -0.05 8.59
CA TYR A 74 20.09 -1.14 8.80
C TYR A 74 21.49 -0.78 8.32
N ALA A 75 21.61 -0.13 7.16
CA ALA A 75 22.89 0.30 6.60
C ALA A 75 23.63 1.29 7.52
N ASP A 76 22.89 2.24 8.10
CA ASP A 76 23.45 3.27 8.98
C ASP A 76 23.63 2.80 10.44
N GLY A 77 23.29 1.55 10.75
CA GLY A 77 23.32 1.01 12.11
C GLY A 77 22.30 1.64 13.08
N THR A 78 21.44 2.55 12.59
CA THR A 78 20.43 3.26 13.40
C THR A 78 19.44 2.30 14.06
N PHE A 79 19.12 1.17 13.41
CA PHE A 79 18.28 0.13 14.01
C PHE A 79 18.89 -0.39 15.32
N ARG A 80 20.18 -0.75 15.31
CA ARG A 80 20.90 -1.22 16.51
C ARG A 80 21.00 -0.11 17.56
N ASN A 81 21.25 1.13 17.14
CA ASN A 81 21.33 2.26 18.07
C ASN A 81 20.00 2.48 18.83
N LYS A 82 18.85 2.34 18.15
CA LYS A 82 17.52 2.44 18.78
C LYS A 82 17.35 1.37 19.87
N LEU A 83 17.84 0.15 19.65
CA LEU A 83 17.78 -0.93 20.64
C LEU A 83 18.73 -0.69 21.82
N ILE A 84 19.95 -0.20 21.57
CA ILE A 84 20.92 0.13 22.62
C ILE A 84 20.40 1.23 23.55
N VAL A 85 19.68 2.22 23.00
CA VAL A 85 19.05 3.31 23.77
C VAL A 85 17.85 2.81 24.61
N GLY A 86 17.43 1.55 24.45
CA GLY A 86 16.42 0.89 25.27
C GLY A 86 15.04 0.79 24.63
N TYR A 87 14.87 1.16 23.35
CA TYR A 87 13.62 0.87 22.66
C TYR A 87 13.51 -0.62 22.35
N SER A 88 12.32 -1.18 22.55
CA SER A 88 12.07 -2.56 22.11
C SER A 88 11.92 -2.63 20.58
N GLN A 89 12.20 -3.80 20.01
CA GLN A 89 12.01 -4.03 18.57
C GLN A 89 10.56 -3.88 18.14
N PHE A 90 9.60 -4.20 19.03
CA PHE A 90 8.19 -3.90 18.83
C PHE A 90 7.96 -2.40 18.63
N GLU A 91 8.62 -1.57 19.45
CA GLU A 91 8.54 -0.13 19.31
C GLU A 91 9.10 0.40 18.00
N VAL A 92 10.22 -0.17 17.56
CA VAL A 92 10.82 0.18 16.27
C VAL A 92 9.93 -0.25 15.10
N TYR A 93 9.37 -1.47 15.16
CA TYR A 93 8.44 -1.97 14.13
C TYR A 93 7.24 -1.05 13.99
N LEU A 94 6.54 -0.77 15.10
CA LEU A 94 5.30 0.01 15.07
C LEU A 94 5.57 1.47 14.66
N ALA A 95 6.66 2.07 15.12
CA ALA A 95 7.04 3.43 14.73
C ALA A 95 7.36 3.54 13.23
N ASN A 96 8.00 2.52 12.65
CA ASN A 96 8.27 2.47 11.21
C ASN A 96 6.99 2.27 10.39
N LEU A 97 6.13 1.33 10.81
CA LEU A 97 4.85 1.07 10.14
C LEU A 97 3.95 2.30 10.17
N LEU A 98 3.77 2.95 11.32
CA LEU A 98 2.94 4.15 11.44
C LEU A 98 3.47 5.32 10.61
N ALA A 99 4.80 5.49 10.55
CA ALA A 99 5.40 6.53 9.72
C ALA A 99 5.12 6.29 8.23
N LEU A 100 5.29 5.04 7.76
CA LEU A 100 4.97 4.67 6.39
C LEU A 100 3.48 4.84 6.06
N ILE A 101 2.57 4.44 6.96
CA ILE A 101 1.13 4.64 6.80
C ILE A 101 0.81 6.12 6.68
N THR A 102 1.42 6.97 7.51
CA THR A 102 1.25 8.42 7.44
C THR A 102 1.74 8.99 6.11
N GLY A 103 2.85 8.48 5.59
CA GLY A 103 3.34 8.82 4.25
C GLY A 103 2.36 8.43 3.15
N ALA A 104 1.80 7.23 3.22
CA ALA A 104 0.78 6.78 2.26
C ALA A 104 -0.49 7.62 2.35
N VAL A 105 -0.98 7.95 3.55
CA VAL A 105 -2.11 8.85 3.73
C VAL A 105 -1.82 10.22 3.12
N ALA A 106 -0.64 10.79 3.35
CA ALA A 106 -0.26 12.06 2.73
C ALA A 106 -0.27 12.00 1.19
N MET A 107 0.25 10.91 0.61
CA MET A 107 0.23 10.71 -0.84
C MET A 107 -1.18 10.49 -1.39
N ILE A 108 -2.03 9.76 -0.67
CA ILE A 108 -3.45 9.58 -1.01
C ILE A 108 -4.20 10.92 -0.95
N LEU A 109 -3.91 11.79 0.03
CA LEU A 109 -4.51 13.13 0.10
C LEU A 109 -4.08 13.99 -1.08
N VAL A 110 -2.81 13.94 -1.49
CA VAL A 110 -2.32 14.61 -2.70
C VAL A 110 -3.05 14.10 -3.94
N TRP A 111 -3.18 12.78 -4.10
CA TRP A 111 -3.97 12.16 -5.17
C TRP A 111 -5.42 12.65 -5.15
N PHE A 112 -6.06 12.67 -3.97
CA PHE A 112 -7.46 13.05 -3.83
C PHE A 112 -7.70 14.52 -4.20
N VAL A 113 -6.93 15.44 -3.63
CA VAL A 113 -7.03 16.88 -3.91
C VAL A 113 -6.72 17.18 -5.37
N THR A 114 -5.64 16.59 -5.90
CA THR A 114 -5.23 16.83 -7.30
C THR A 114 -6.25 16.28 -8.28
N GLY A 115 -6.83 15.11 -8.01
CA GLY A 115 -7.87 14.53 -8.85
C GLY A 115 -9.12 15.41 -8.93
N ILE A 116 -9.55 15.99 -7.80
CA ILE A 116 -10.68 16.94 -7.77
C ILE A 116 -10.37 18.18 -8.61
N ILE A 117 -9.18 18.78 -8.42
CA ILE A 117 -8.74 19.95 -9.20
C ILE A 117 -8.69 19.62 -10.71
N ALA A 118 -8.29 18.40 -11.06
CA ALA A 118 -8.22 17.91 -12.43
C ALA A 118 -9.59 17.53 -13.04
N GLY A 119 -10.70 17.68 -12.30
CA GLY A 119 -12.06 17.48 -12.80
C GLY A 119 -12.75 16.20 -12.33
N ALA A 120 -12.23 15.51 -11.32
CA ALA A 120 -12.97 14.44 -10.65
C ALA A 120 -14.09 15.00 -9.76
N GLU A 121 -15.26 14.36 -9.82
CA GLU A 121 -16.41 14.71 -9.01
C GLU A 121 -16.42 13.93 -7.69
N VAL A 122 -16.70 14.62 -6.58
CA VAL A 122 -16.85 13.97 -5.27
C VAL A 122 -18.18 13.22 -5.23
N ASN A 123 -18.10 11.90 -5.37
CA ASN A 123 -19.26 11.01 -5.27
C ASN A 123 -19.02 9.88 -4.26
N SER A 124 -20.07 9.12 -3.96
CA SER A 124 -20.01 8.00 -3.00
C SER A 124 -18.98 6.95 -3.41
N LYS A 125 -18.86 6.65 -4.71
CA LYS A 125 -17.89 5.68 -5.24
C LYS A 125 -16.44 6.12 -4.99
N LEU A 126 -16.13 7.39 -5.22
CA LEU A 126 -14.79 7.95 -4.98
C LEU A 126 -14.46 7.95 -3.49
N PHE A 127 -15.44 8.23 -2.62
CA PHE A 127 -15.25 8.15 -1.18
C PHE A 127 -14.98 6.71 -0.71
N VAL A 128 -15.71 5.72 -1.24
CA VAL A 128 -15.44 4.30 -0.98
C VAL A 128 -14.03 3.92 -1.43
N ALA A 129 -13.63 4.31 -2.65
CA ALA A 129 -12.29 4.05 -3.17
C ALA A 129 -11.18 4.71 -2.33
N LEU A 130 -11.42 5.92 -1.80
CA LEU A 130 -10.50 6.61 -0.88
C LEU A 130 -10.30 5.79 0.40
N VAL A 131 -11.38 5.37 1.05
CA VAL A 131 -11.31 4.59 2.29
C VAL A 131 -10.66 3.23 2.04
N VAL A 132 -11.10 2.49 1.03
CA VAL A 132 -10.48 1.20 0.64
C VAL A 132 -9.01 1.39 0.32
N GLY A 133 -8.64 2.44 -0.41
CA GLY A 133 -7.25 2.76 -0.75
C GLY A 133 -6.37 2.97 0.48
N ILE A 134 -6.84 3.69 1.50
CA ILE A 134 -6.09 3.91 2.75
C ILE A 134 -5.81 2.57 3.45
N PHE A 135 -6.84 1.74 3.63
CA PHE A 135 -6.69 0.46 4.34
C PHE A 135 -5.89 -0.57 3.53
N ALA A 136 -6.08 -0.65 2.22
CA ALA A 136 -5.32 -1.53 1.34
C ALA A 136 -3.82 -1.15 1.35
N GLN A 137 -3.50 0.15 1.33
CA GLN A 137 -2.12 0.62 1.47
C GLN A 137 -1.55 0.30 2.85
N ALA A 138 -2.33 0.43 3.92
CA ALA A 138 -1.87 0.05 5.26
C ALA A 138 -1.53 -1.45 5.33
N GLY A 139 -2.36 -2.32 4.74
CA GLY A 139 -2.07 -3.76 4.61
C GLY A 139 -0.80 -4.04 3.82
N TRP A 140 -0.61 -3.36 2.69
CA TRP A 140 0.60 -3.46 1.87
C TRP A 140 1.86 -3.04 2.64
N LEU A 141 1.80 -1.90 3.32
CA LEU A 141 2.91 -1.36 4.11
C LEU A 141 3.26 -2.23 5.32
N ALA A 142 2.27 -2.85 5.96
CA ALA A 142 2.51 -3.79 7.06
C ALA A 142 3.30 -5.02 6.57
N PHE A 143 2.95 -5.54 5.40
CA PHE A 143 3.73 -6.59 4.75
C PHE A 143 5.16 -6.14 4.40
N LEU A 144 5.31 -4.97 3.78
CA LEU A 144 6.63 -4.44 3.43
C LEU A 144 7.50 -4.17 4.66
N THR A 145 6.91 -3.72 5.76
CA THR A 145 7.60 -3.50 7.04
C THR A 145 8.08 -4.81 7.64
N LEU A 146 7.28 -5.88 7.56
CA LEU A 146 7.71 -7.23 7.90
C LEU A 146 8.92 -7.65 7.07
N VAL A 147 8.88 -7.49 5.75
CA VAL A 147 10.01 -7.90 4.88
C VAL A 147 11.26 -7.06 5.17
N GLY A 148 11.10 -5.74 5.30
CA GLY A 148 12.17 -4.80 5.58
C GLY A 148 12.90 -5.10 6.88
N LEU A 149 12.16 -5.45 7.94
CA LEU A 149 12.77 -5.73 9.25
C LEU A 149 13.32 -7.16 9.38
N ARG A 150 13.00 -8.05 8.43
CA ARG A 150 13.55 -9.42 8.39
C ARG A 150 14.79 -9.54 7.50
N CYS A 151 14.96 -8.63 6.56
CA CYS A 151 16.05 -8.64 5.60
C CYS A 151 17.13 -7.63 5.99
N LYS A 152 18.29 -8.11 6.47
CA LYS A 152 19.43 -7.24 6.82
C LYS A 152 19.98 -6.45 5.61
N LYS A 153 19.87 -7.01 4.40
CA LYS A 153 20.31 -6.38 3.16
C LYS A 153 19.13 -5.73 2.44
N THR A 154 19.25 -4.42 2.18
CA THR A 154 18.24 -3.63 1.45
C THR A 154 17.87 -4.25 0.12
N ILE A 155 18.87 -4.71 -0.66
CA ILE A 155 18.66 -5.30 -1.99
C ILE A 155 17.75 -6.54 -1.90
N THR A 156 17.97 -7.42 -0.91
CA THR A 156 17.15 -8.61 -0.69
C THR A 156 15.72 -8.24 -0.30
N SER A 157 15.56 -7.21 0.54
CA SER A 157 14.23 -6.69 0.92
C SER A 157 13.46 -6.21 -0.30
N VAL A 158 14.08 -5.36 -1.13
CA VAL A 158 13.48 -4.83 -2.36
C VAL A 158 13.11 -5.95 -3.33
N ALA A 159 14.00 -6.93 -3.54
CA ALA A 159 13.73 -8.05 -4.45
C ALA A 159 12.52 -8.89 -4.00
N LEU A 160 12.40 -9.16 -2.69
CA LEU A 160 11.25 -9.89 -2.13
C LEU A 160 9.95 -9.07 -2.25
N SER A 161 10.00 -7.77 -1.94
CA SER A 161 8.86 -6.87 -2.09
C SER A 161 8.37 -6.79 -3.53
N MET A 162 9.28 -6.73 -4.50
CA MET A 162 8.95 -6.76 -5.94
C MET A 162 8.40 -8.12 -6.39
N GLY A 163 8.96 -9.23 -5.91
CA GLY A 163 8.43 -10.56 -6.19
C GLY A 163 6.99 -10.72 -5.70
N VAL A 164 6.69 -10.23 -4.51
CA VAL A 164 5.32 -10.29 -3.94
C VAL A 164 4.38 -9.34 -4.68
N LEU A 165 4.85 -8.16 -5.09
CA LEU A 165 4.05 -7.26 -5.93
C LEU A 165 3.70 -7.91 -7.28
N PHE A 166 4.66 -8.60 -7.90
CA PHE A 166 4.43 -9.36 -9.13
C PHE A 166 3.41 -10.49 -8.93
N ILE A 167 3.54 -11.26 -7.84
CA ILE A 167 2.54 -12.29 -7.48
C ILE A 167 1.16 -11.66 -7.26
N SER A 168 1.10 -10.52 -6.56
CA SER A 168 -0.15 -9.79 -6.29
C SER A 168 -0.81 -9.25 -7.56
N PHE A 169 -0.01 -8.85 -8.55
CA PHE A 169 -0.53 -8.42 -9.84
C PHE A 169 -1.09 -9.62 -10.64
N ASN A 170 -0.37 -10.74 -10.67
CA ASN A 170 -0.85 -11.96 -11.32
C ASN A 170 -2.05 -12.59 -10.59
N TRP A 171 -2.21 -12.31 -9.30
CA TRP A 171 -3.36 -12.73 -8.51
C TRP A 171 -4.67 -12.21 -9.08
N ILE A 172 -4.68 -11.06 -9.77
CA ILE A 172 -5.88 -10.53 -10.43
C ILE A 172 -6.39 -11.53 -11.47
N THR A 173 -5.49 -12.08 -12.29
CA THR A 173 -5.83 -13.08 -13.32
C THR A 173 -6.30 -14.39 -12.69
N ILE A 174 -5.59 -14.88 -11.68
CA ILE A 174 -5.97 -16.10 -10.95
C ILE A 174 -7.32 -15.91 -10.25
N GLY A 175 -7.52 -14.76 -9.63
CA GLY A 175 -8.75 -14.36 -8.96
C GLY A 175 -9.92 -14.30 -9.93
N ASN A 176 -9.74 -13.71 -11.11
CA ASN A 176 -10.77 -13.70 -12.15
C ASN A 176 -11.11 -15.14 -12.59
N ALA A 177 -10.11 -16.01 -12.75
CA ALA A 177 -10.32 -17.42 -13.07
C ALA A 177 -11.08 -18.16 -11.97
N LEU A 178 -10.75 -17.90 -10.70
CA LEU A 178 -11.47 -18.46 -9.55
C LEU A 178 -12.93 -18.01 -9.56
N MET A 179 -13.20 -16.72 -9.73
CA MET A 179 -14.55 -16.15 -9.70
C MET A 179 -15.47 -16.75 -10.78
N MET A 180 -14.93 -17.13 -11.95
CA MET A 180 -15.72 -17.79 -13.00
C MET A 180 -16.19 -19.22 -12.62
N HIS A 181 -15.49 -19.90 -11.72
CA HIS A 181 -15.78 -21.30 -11.34
C HIS A 181 -16.43 -21.42 -9.97
N VAL A 182 -16.68 -20.30 -9.28
CA VAL A 182 -17.29 -20.30 -7.95
C VAL A 182 -18.81 -20.46 -8.10
N GLU A 183 -19.35 -21.51 -7.47
CA GLU A 183 -20.79 -21.72 -7.32
C GLU A 183 -21.43 -20.55 -6.56
N GLU A 184 -22.68 -20.20 -6.89
CA GLU A 184 -23.39 -19.06 -6.27
C GLU A 184 -23.38 -19.10 -4.73
N GLY A 185 -23.49 -20.29 -4.13
CA GLY A 185 -23.45 -20.48 -2.67
C GLY A 185 -22.09 -20.19 -2.02
N LYS A 186 -21.01 -20.06 -2.79
CA LYS A 186 -19.63 -19.82 -2.31
C LYS A 186 -19.06 -18.48 -2.77
N LEU A 187 -19.87 -17.62 -3.38
CA LEU A 187 -19.44 -16.33 -3.93
C LEU A 187 -18.69 -15.47 -2.90
N SER A 188 -19.17 -15.40 -1.67
CA SER A 188 -18.54 -14.63 -0.60
C SER A 188 -17.11 -15.07 -0.30
N ILE A 189 -16.82 -16.37 -0.36
CA ILE A 189 -15.47 -16.91 -0.15
C ILE A 189 -14.57 -16.53 -1.32
N GLY A 190 -15.08 -16.65 -2.56
CA GLY A 190 -14.37 -16.23 -3.77
C GLY A 190 -13.98 -14.74 -3.73
N GLN A 191 -14.92 -13.88 -3.35
CA GLN A 191 -14.70 -12.45 -3.21
C GLN A 191 -13.64 -12.13 -2.15
N ILE A 192 -13.66 -12.82 -1.00
CA ILE A 192 -12.64 -12.64 0.04
C ILE A 192 -11.26 -13.01 -0.50
N LEU A 193 -11.12 -14.20 -1.12
CA LEU A 193 -9.85 -14.67 -1.68
C LEU A 193 -9.30 -13.72 -2.74
N TYR A 194 -10.17 -13.19 -3.62
CA TYR A 194 -9.78 -12.22 -4.63
C TYR A 194 -9.16 -10.96 -4.01
N ASN A 195 -9.75 -10.47 -2.91
CA ASN A 195 -9.42 -9.20 -2.29
C ASN A 195 -8.36 -9.31 -1.17
N ILE A 196 -7.71 -10.45 -1.00
CA ILE A 196 -6.58 -10.59 -0.06
C ILE A 196 -5.44 -9.62 -0.42
N PRO A 197 -4.85 -9.63 -1.63
CA PRO A 197 -3.81 -8.67 -1.94
C PRO A 197 -4.36 -7.26 -2.10
N ALA A 198 -3.54 -6.25 -1.78
CA ALA A 198 -3.89 -4.84 -1.99
C ALA A 198 -4.25 -4.54 -3.46
N MET A 199 -3.62 -5.24 -4.41
CA MET A 199 -3.98 -5.17 -5.83
C MET A 199 -5.41 -5.65 -6.11
N GLY A 200 -5.87 -6.72 -5.46
CA GLY A 200 -7.24 -7.21 -5.62
C GLY A 200 -8.27 -6.22 -5.10
N GLN A 201 -8.00 -5.58 -3.94
CA GLN A 201 -8.85 -4.53 -3.38
C GLN A 201 -8.91 -3.27 -4.25
N TRP A 202 -7.79 -2.91 -4.87
CA TRP A 202 -7.73 -1.81 -5.82
C TRP A 202 -8.52 -2.13 -7.10
N VAL A 203 -8.25 -3.27 -7.75
CA VAL A 203 -8.91 -3.65 -9.02
C VAL A 203 -10.42 -3.70 -8.86
N SER A 204 -10.93 -4.22 -7.75
CA SER A 204 -12.37 -4.35 -7.49
C SER A 204 -13.12 -3.01 -7.30
N GLU A 205 -12.40 -1.88 -7.25
CA GLU A 205 -12.97 -0.52 -7.29
C GLU A 205 -12.84 0.14 -8.68
N THR A 206 -12.01 -0.42 -9.57
CA THR A 206 -11.83 0.11 -10.92
C THR A 206 -13.00 -0.25 -11.84
N CYS A 207 -13.08 0.42 -12.99
CA CYS A 207 -14.05 0.07 -14.03
C CYS A 207 -13.71 -1.21 -14.81
N PHE A 208 -12.61 -1.90 -14.48
CA PHE A 208 -12.14 -3.09 -15.18
C PHE A 208 -12.55 -4.41 -14.50
N SER A 209 -13.01 -4.37 -13.25
CA SER A 209 -13.49 -5.54 -12.53
C SER A 209 -14.97 -5.79 -12.78
N ASP A 210 -15.37 -7.05 -12.82
CA ASP A 210 -16.77 -7.43 -12.70
C ASP A 210 -17.33 -6.99 -11.34
N PRO A 211 -18.52 -6.34 -11.28
CA PRO A 211 -19.18 -5.97 -10.02
C PRO A 211 -19.30 -7.11 -9.00
N GLN A 212 -19.41 -8.36 -9.45
CA GLN A 212 -19.51 -9.54 -8.59
C GLN A 212 -18.25 -9.78 -7.75
N VAL A 213 -17.12 -9.19 -8.12
CA VAL A 213 -15.84 -9.32 -7.39
C VAL A 213 -15.78 -8.41 -6.16
N ASN A 214 -16.67 -7.42 -6.04
CA ASN A 214 -16.65 -6.46 -4.96
C ASN A 214 -17.48 -6.95 -3.75
N PRO A 215 -16.85 -7.38 -2.62
CA PRO A 215 -17.56 -7.80 -1.42
C PRO A 215 -18.12 -6.62 -0.59
N GLY A 216 -17.95 -5.38 -1.06
CA GLY A 216 -18.33 -4.17 -0.35
C GLY A 216 -17.25 -3.62 0.58
N LEU A 217 -17.45 -2.38 1.01
CA LEU A 217 -16.49 -1.59 1.80
C LEU A 217 -16.07 -2.29 3.10
N VAL A 218 -17.05 -2.76 3.88
CA VAL A 218 -16.81 -3.32 5.22
C VAL A 218 -15.88 -4.54 5.15
N ILE A 219 -16.14 -5.45 4.20
CA ILE A 219 -15.34 -6.68 4.06
C ILE A 219 -13.91 -6.35 3.63
N LYS A 220 -13.70 -5.42 2.68
CA LYS A 220 -12.34 -5.01 2.26
C LYS A 220 -11.54 -4.38 3.40
N VAL A 221 -12.18 -3.52 4.20
CA VAL A 221 -11.55 -2.92 5.38
C VAL A 221 -11.17 -3.98 6.39
N LEU A 222 -12.06 -4.96 6.66
CA LEU A 222 -11.76 -6.07 7.57
C LEU A 222 -10.61 -6.94 7.05
N ILE A 223 -10.58 -7.27 5.75
CA ILE A 223 -9.46 -8.01 5.13
C ILE A 223 -8.16 -7.26 5.36
N SER A 224 -8.12 -5.96 5.07
CA SER A 224 -6.94 -5.12 5.27
C SER A 224 -6.49 -5.05 6.73
N LEU A 225 -7.42 -4.88 7.68
CA LEU A 225 -7.12 -4.89 9.11
C LEU A 225 -6.57 -6.25 9.58
N CYS A 226 -7.14 -7.36 9.10
CA CYS A 226 -6.64 -8.70 9.36
C CYS A 226 -5.21 -8.88 8.83
N ILE A 227 -4.92 -8.40 7.61
CA ILE A 227 -3.58 -8.45 7.03
C ILE A 227 -2.60 -7.64 7.88
N VAL A 228 -2.96 -6.42 8.28
CA VAL A 228 -2.12 -5.59 9.17
C VAL A 228 -1.86 -6.33 10.48
N GLY A 229 -2.88 -6.90 11.11
CA GLY A 229 -2.75 -7.64 12.37
C GLY A 229 -1.85 -8.87 12.25
N ILE A 230 -2.08 -9.72 11.24
CA ILE A 230 -1.31 -10.95 10.99
C ILE A 230 0.15 -10.62 10.65
N THR A 231 0.39 -9.69 9.72
CA THR A 231 1.75 -9.32 9.31
C THR A 231 2.50 -8.60 10.44
N THR A 232 1.82 -7.81 11.26
CA THR A 232 2.42 -7.22 12.46
C THR A 232 2.79 -8.30 13.47
N ALA A 233 1.88 -9.24 13.76
CA ALA A 233 2.13 -10.35 14.68
C ALA A 233 3.32 -11.22 14.22
N ILE A 234 3.35 -11.63 12.95
CA ILE A 234 4.48 -12.37 12.36
C ILE A 234 5.74 -11.49 12.34
N GLY A 235 5.59 -10.20 12.10
CA GLY A 235 6.69 -9.23 12.14
C GLY A 235 7.41 -9.32 13.48
N ILE A 236 6.66 -9.26 14.58
CA ILE A 236 7.17 -9.18 15.95
C ILE A 236 7.72 -10.53 16.46
N THR A 237 7.15 -11.66 16.05
CA THR A 237 7.51 -12.98 16.60
C THR A 237 8.95 -13.37 16.26
N GLY A 238 9.83 -13.46 17.27
CA GLY A 238 11.19 -13.94 17.06
C GLY A 238 12.19 -12.89 16.55
N ILE A 239 11.89 -11.59 16.66
CA ILE A 239 12.94 -10.56 16.49
C ILE A 239 13.85 -10.51 17.74
N ASN A 240 13.33 -10.82 18.95
CA ASN A 240 14.01 -10.65 20.25
C ASN A 240 15.34 -11.40 20.42
N LYS A 241 15.76 -12.26 19.49
CA LYS A 241 16.99 -13.08 19.59
C LYS A 241 18.00 -12.84 18.46
N ARG A 242 17.72 -11.98 17.47
CA ARG A 242 18.47 -11.99 16.19
C ARG A 242 19.59 -10.97 16.06
N ASP A 243 19.63 -9.94 16.91
CA ASP A 243 20.55 -8.79 16.76
C ASP A 243 21.35 -8.43 18.02
N VAL A 244 21.42 -9.35 19.00
CA VAL A 244 22.37 -9.25 20.14
C VAL A 244 23.71 -9.95 19.83
N ASN A 245 23.81 -10.64 18.68
CA ASN A 245 25.03 -11.27 18.17
C ASN A 245 25.45 -10.65 16.84
#